data_AF-A0A7D5HF63-F1
#
_entry.id   AF-A0A7D5HF63-F1
#
_cell.length_a   1.000
_cell.length_b   1.000
_cell.length_c   1.000
_cell.angle_alpha   90.00
_cell.angle_beta   90.00
_cell.angle_gamma   90.00
#
_symmetry.space_group_name_H-M   'P 1'
#
loop_
_entity.id
_entity.type
_entity.pdbx_description
1 polymer ?
#
loop_
_entity_poly.entity_id
_entity_poly.type
_entity_poly.pdbx_seq_one_letter_code
_entity_poly.pdbx_strand_id
1 'polypeptide(L)'
;MPEKSWVVTDDGYDPMQIADFKFIAKDVDSAGTEDILGCYQFMLMRDVIPHTLLPFAVDDGGNFFCLDMLNGTVQFYATDAFRPDRSSAANHLAAQKILASSFSVFLDNLELESGLDE
;
A
#
# COMPACT_ATOMS: atom_id res chain seq x y z
N MET A 1 10.38 13.50 0.47
CA MET A 1 9.35 12.82 1.28
C MET A 1 8.47 13.87 1.93
N PRO A 2 7.14 13.72 1.96
CA PRO A 2 6.26 14.62 2.71
C PRO A 2 6.65 14.61 4.19
N GLU A 3 6.47 15.72 4.90
CA GLU A 3 6.79 15.79 6.34
C GLU A 3 5.95 14.76 7.12
N LYS A 4 4.67 14.64 6.77
CA LYS A 4 3.75 13.63 7.30
C LYS A 4 3.85 12.34 6.48
N SER A 5 4.43 11.30 7.07
CA SER A 5 4.70 10.02 6.41
C SER A 5 4.37 8.80 7.28
N TRP A 6 3.86 9.01 8.48
CA TRP A 6 3.54 7.93 9.40
C TRP A 6 2.04 7.64 9.45
N VAL A 7 1.71 6.36 9.44
CA VAL A 7 0.35 5.85 9.63
C VAL A 7 0.31 5.17 10.99
N VAL A 8 -0.48 5.76 11.89
CA VAL A 8 -0.74 5.20 13.22
C VAL A 8 -2.15 4.60 13.22
N THR A 9 -2.30 3.39 13.74
CA THR A 9 -3.57 2.68 13.77
C THR A 9 -3.98 2.34 15.20
N ASP A 10 -5.26 2.55 15.53
CA ASP A 10 -5.81 2.33 16.88
C ASP A 10 -5.93 0.84 17.28
N ASP A 11 -5.55 -0.07 16.40
CA ASP A 11 -5.69 -1.51 16.57
C ASP A 11 -4.45 -2.20 17.17
N GLY A 12 -3.49 -1.41 17.67
CA GLY A 12 -2.33 -1.89 18.42
C GLY A 12 -1.20 -2.47 17.56
N TYR A 13 -1.21 -2.21 16.25
CA TYR A 13 -0.08 -2.50 15.37
C TYR A 13 0.99 -1.41 15.47
N ASP A 14 2.21 -1.80 15.14
CA ASP A 14 3.32 -0.85 15.04
C ASP A 14 3.01 0.23 13.97
N PRO A 15 3.39 1.49 14.22
CA PRO A 15 3.28 2.56 13.23
C PRO A 15 3.99 2.18 11.92
N MET A 16 3.35 2.48 10.80
CA MET A 16 3.90 2.20 9.47
C MET A 16 4.41 3.48 8.84
N GLN A 17 5.62 3.48 8.29
CA GLN A 17 6.18 4.62 7.58
C GLN A 17 6.02 4.44 6.06
N ILE A 18 5.60 5.50 5.39
CA ILE A 18 5.67 5.62 3.94
C ILE A 18 7.08 6.06 3.57
N ALA A 19 7.83 5.16 2.92
CA ALA A 19 9.17 5.46 2.42
C ALA A 19 9.12 6.28 1.13
N ASP A 20 8.22 5.92 0.20
CA ASP A 20 8.05 6.68 -1.03
C ASP A 20 6.64 6.58 -1.63
N PHE A 21 6.23 7.64 -2.32
CA PHE A 21 5.01 7.68 -3.11
C PHE A 21 5.34 7.41 -4.58
N LYS A 22 4.63 6.48 -5.19
CA LYS A 22 4.76 6.17 -6.61
C LYS A 22 4.20 7.33 -7.42
N PHE A 23 4.95 7.75 -8.44
CA PHE A 23 4.51 8.82 -9.33
C PHE A 23 3.54 8.29 -10.40
N ILE A 24 2.78 9.20 -11.01
CA ILE A 24 1.98 8.89 -12.19
C ILE A 24 2.88 9.06 -13.42
N ALA A 25 3.14 7.99 -14.16
CA ALA A 25 3.89 8.07 -15.40
C ALA A 25 3.17 8.93 -16.44
N LYS A 26 3.93 9.66 -17.26
CA LYS A 26 3.40 10.44 -18.38
C LYS A 26 3.05 9.57 -19.59
N ASP A 27 3.75 8.45 -19.72
CA ASP A 27 3.62 7.49 -20.81
C ASP A 27 3.07 6.17 -20.27
N VAL A 28 2.28 5.48 -21.09
CA VAL A 28 1.58 4.23 -20.70
C VAL A 28 2.53 3.02 -20.72
N ASP A 29 3.66 3.13 -21.42
CA ASP A 29 4.65 2.07 -21.62
C ASP A 29 5.77 2.10 -20.56
N SER A 30 5.40 2.33 -19.30
CA SER A 30 6.38 2.34 -18.22
C SER A 30 6.86 0.92 -17.91
N ALA A 31 8.13 0.66 -18.20
CA ALA A 31 8.80 -0.58 -17.85
C ALA A 31 9.49 -0.41 -16.48
N GLY A 32 8.76 -0.66 -15.39
CA GLY A 32 9.31 -0.58 -14.05
C GLY A 32 8.26 -0.69 -12.95
N THR A 33 8.71 -0.60 -11.70
CA THR A 33 7.85 -0.60 -10.51
C THR A 33 7.83 0.75 -9.80
N GLU A 34 8.46 1.76 -10.38
CA GLU A 34 8.63 3.10 -9.77
C GLU A 34 7.35 3.93 -9.86
N ASP A 35 6.62 3.83 -10.97
CA ASP A 35 5.32 4.48 -11.14
C ASP A 35 4.16 3.56 -10.75
N ILE A 36 2.98 4.16 -10.57
CA ILE A 36 1.76 3.46 -10.16
C ILE A 36 1.36 2.37 -11.18
N LEU A 37 1.36 2.69 -12.47
CA LEU A 37 0.84 1.79 -13.51
C LEU A 37 1.77 0.61 -13.75
N GLY A 38 3.07 0.87 -13.91
CA GLY A 38 4.09 -0.15 -14.09
C GLY A 38 4.13 -1.11 -12.89
N CYS A 39 4.09 -0.56 -11.66
CA CYS A 39 4.04 -1.38 -10.45
C CYS A 39 2.78 -2.27 -10.42
N TYR A 40 1.61 -1.70 -10.66
CA TYR A 40 0.35 -2.44 -10.68
C TYR A 40 0.39 -3.59 -11.69
N GLN A 41 0.79 -3.32 -12.94
CA GLN A 41 0.88 -4.34 -13.99
C GLN A 41 1.87 -5.45 -13.63
N PHE A 42 3.05 -5.10 -13.12
CA PHE A 42 4.06 -6.06 -12.72
C PHE A 42 3.57 -6.98 -11.60
N MET A 43 2.91 -6.43 -10.57
CA MET A 43 2.41 -7.21 -9.45
C MET A 43 1.25 -8.13 -9.83
N LEU A 44 0.38 -7.70 -10.76
CA LEU A 44 -0.66 -8.57 -11.33
C LEU A 44 -0.08 -9.71 -12.15
N MET A 45 0.90 -9.42 -13.00
CA MET A 45 1.58 -10.45 -13.80
C MET A 45 2.20 -11.53 -12.92
N ARG A 46 2.66 -11.17 -11.71
CA ARG A 46 3.24 -12.09 -10.72
C ARG A 46 2.24 -12.69 -9.75
N ASP A 47 0.94 -12.37 -9.86
CA ASP A 47 -0.12 -12.79 -8.94
C ASP A 47 0.15 -12.40 -7.46
N VAL A 48 0.84 -11.28 -7.25
CA VAL A 48 1.23 -10.79 -5.91
C VAL A 48 0.12 -10.01 -5.25
N ILE A 49 -0.63 -9.20 -6.01
CA ILE A 49 -1.75 -8.38 -5.51
C ILE A 49 -3.04 -8.73 -6.26
N PRO A 50 -4.22 -8.54 -5.64
CA PRO A 50 -5.48 -8.64 -6.36
C PRO A 50 -5.67 -7.45 -7.33
N HIS A 51 -6.38 -7.68 -8.44
CA HIS A 51 -6.70 -6.67 -9.48
C HIS A 51 -7.57 -5.50 -9.02
N THR A 52 -7.99 -5.48 -7.76
CA THR A 52 -8.75 -4.39 -7.17
C THR A 52 -7.86 -3.39 -6.44
N LEU A 53 -6.61 -3.74 -6.15
CA LEU A 53 -5.69 -2.92 -5.36
C LEU A 53 -4.67 -2.23 -6.26
N LEU A 54 -4.67 -0.89 -6.20
CA LEU A 54 -3.73 -0.04 -6.90
C LEU A 54 -2.64 0.46 -5.93
N PRO A 55 -1.39 -0.03 -6.02
CA PRO A 55 -0.31 0.42 -5.13
C PRO A 55 0.08 1.87 -5.46
N PHE A 56 0.01 2.75 -4.47
CA PHE A 56 0.36 4.17 -4.62
C PHE A 56 1.58 4.58 -3.78
N ALA A 57 1.95 3.80 -2.77
CA ALA A 57 3.14 4.05 -1.96
C ALA A 57 3.74 2.74 -1.43
N VAL A 58 4.97 2.81 -0.92
CA VAL A 58 5.75 1.68 -0.42
C VAL A 58 6.42 2.02 0.91
N ASP A 59 6.61 1.03 1.78
CA ASP A 59 7.50 1.13 2.96
C ASP A 59 8.92 0.63 2.64
N ASP A 60 9.85 0.75 3.59
CA ASP A 60 11.23 0.24 3.42
C ASP A 60 11.31 -1.30 3.36
N GLY A 61 10.26 -2.00 3.77
CA GLY A 61 10.14 -3.46 3.69
C GLY A 61 9.64 -3.97 2.34
N GLY A 62 9.23 -3.08 1.44
CA GLY A 62 8.63 -3.45 0.16
C GLY A 62 7.15 -3.84 0.25
N ASN A 63 6.46 -3.48 1.34
CA ASN A 63 5.02 -3.57 1.46
C ASN A 63 4.35 -2.36 0.82
N PHE A 64 3.09 -2.52 0.41
CA PHE A 64 2.38 -1.48 -0.33
C PHE A 64 1.30 -0.81 0.49
N PHE A 65 1.12 0.48 0.24
CA PHE A 65 -0.12 1.18 0.51
C PHE A 65 -0.91 1.23 -0.79
N CYS A 66 -2.12 0.70 -0.75
CA CYS A 66 -2.97 0.46 -1.91
C CYS A 66 -4.31 1.19 -1.79
N LEU A 67 -4.80 1.69 -2.92
CA LEU A 67 -6.18 2.14 -3.06
C LEU A 67 -7.02 0.97 -3.57
N ASP A 68 -8.09 0.61 -2.85
CA ASP A 68 -9.09 -0.32 -3.35
C ASP A 68 -10.00 0.39 -4.35
N MET A 69 -9.88 0.00 -5.62
CA MET A 69 -10.61 0.62 -6.73
C MET A 69 -12.11 0.29 -6.73
N LEU A 70 -12.58 -0.68 -5.92
CA LEU A 70 -14.00 -1.02 -5.82
C LEU A 70 -14.76 -0.14 -4.83
N ASN A 71 -14.14 0.18 -3.69
CA ASN A 71 -14.81 0.87 -2.59
C ASN A 71 -14.10 2.16 -2.13
N GLY A 72 -12.90 2.44 -2.65
CA GLY A 72 -12.13 3.65 -2.35
C GLY A 72 -11.35 3.61 -1.04
N THR A 73 -11.37 2.49 -0.30
CA THR A 73 -10.61 2.34 0.94
C THR A 73 -9.10 2.32 0.67
N VAL A 74 -8.32 2.75 1.67
CA VAL A 74 -6.86 2.60 1.65
C VAL A 74 -6.47 1.42 2.49
N GLN A 75 -5.60 0.56 1.96
CA GLN A 75 -5.17 -0.67 2.59
C GLN A 75 -3.64 -0.78 2.62
N PHE A 76 -3.10 -1.28 3.71
CA PHE A 76 -1.75 -1.83 3.75
C PHE A 76 -1.77 -3.24 3.17
N TYR A 77 -0.73 -3.59 2.42
CA TYR A 77 -0.58 -4.88 1.76
C TYR A 77 0.81 -5.46 2.03
N ALA A 78 0.87 -6.50 2.88
CA ALA A 78 2.11 -7.17 3.25
C ALA A 78 2.55 -8.18 2.18
N THR A 79 3.71 -7.96 1.56
CA THR A 79 4.17 -8.79 0.43
C THR A 79 4.82 -10.10 0.87
N ASP A 80 5.26 -10.20 2.12
CA ASP A 80 5.90 -11.36 2.73
C ASP A 80 4.93 -12.33 3.43
N ALA A 81 3.63 -11.99 3.49
CA ALA A 81 2.61 -12.77 4.22
C ALA A 81 2.16 -14.06 3.50
N PHE A 82 2.66 -14.33 2.29
CA PHE A 82 2.20 -15.45 1.47
C PHE A 82 2.61 -16.80 2.03
N ARG A 83 1.65 -17.71 2.12
CA ARG A 83 1.89 -19.10 2.51
C ARG A 83 1.67 -20.05 1.33
N PRO A 84 2.60 -20.99 1.07
CA PRO A 84 2.53 -21.89 -0.09
C PRO A 84 1.40 -22.92 0.01
N ASP A 85 0.85 -23.14 1.22
CA ASP A 85 -0.26 -24.06 1.48
C ASP A 85 -1.65 -23.41 1.31
N ARG A 86 -1.71 -22.11 0.98
CA ARG A 86 -2.94 -21.35 0.76
C ARG A 86 -3.15 -21.03 -0.71
N SER A 87 -4.42 -20.88 -1.10
CA SER A 87 -4.75 -20.34 -2.42
C SER A 87 -4.30 -18.89 -2.53
N SER A 88 -4.04 -18.43 -3.76
CA SER A 88 -3.66 -17.04 -4.03
C SER A 88 -4.68 -16.05 -3.45
N ALA A 89 -5.98 -16.26 -3.68
CA ALA A 89 -7.04 -15.41 -3.13
C ALA A 89 -7.03 -15.36 -1.58
N ALA A 90 -6.72 -16.48 -0.91
CA ALA A 90 -6.63 -16.51 0.55
C ALA A 90 -5.38 -15.78 1.05
N ASN A 91 -4.25 -15.84 0.32
CA ASN A 91 -3.06 -15.05 0.61
C ASN A 91 -3.32 -13.56 0.38
N HIS A 92 -3.96 -13.19 -0.74
CA HIS A 92 -4.34 -11.81 -1.03
C HIS A 92 -5.18 -11.20 0.09
N LEU A 93 -6.20 -11.92 0.57
CA LEU A 93 -7.05 -11.43 1.65
C LEU A 93 -6.28 -11.32 2.98
N ALA A 94 -5.43 -12.31 3.29
CA ALA A 94 -4.66 -12.32 4.53
C ALA A 94 -3.54 -11.26 4.57
N ALA A 95 -3.07 -10.79 3.42
CA ALA A 95 -2.06 -9.75 3.28
C ALA A 95 -2.61 -8.33 3.48
N GLN A 96 -3.94 -8.15 3.46
CA GLN A 96 -4.59 -6.84 3.50
C GLN A 96 -4.91 -6.40 4.93
N LYS A 97 -4.70 -5.10 5.20
CA LYS A 97 -5.20 -4.40 6.37
C LYS A 97 -5.81 -3.06 5.95
N ILE A 98 -7.05 -2.78 6.33
CA ILE A 98 -7.69 -1.48 6.04
C ILE A 98 -7.09 -0.42 6.95
N LEU A 99 -6.62 0.69 6.36
CA LEU A 99 -6.03 1.83 7.06
C LEU A 99 -7.01 3.02 7.12
N ALA A 100 -7.78 3.24 6.06
CA ALA A 100 -8.73 4.35 6.00
C ALA A 100 -9.91 4.05 5.07
N SER A 101 -11.03 4.73 5.33
CA SER A 101 -12.25 4.63 4.51
C SER A 101 -12.14 5.31 3.15
N SER A 102 -11.17 6.21 2.97
CA SER A 102 -10.90 6.90 1.71
C SER A 102 -9.46 7.39 1.63
N PHE A 103 -8.99 7.73 0.43
CA PHE A 103 -7.68 8.36 0.24
C PHE A 103 -7.53 9.71 0.95
N SER A 104 -8.60 10.52 1.02
CA SER A 104 -8.55 11.81 1.75
C SER A 104 -8.36 11.58 3.25
N VAL A 105 -9.15 10.69 3.84
CA VAL A 105 -9.06 10.34 5.27
C VAL A 105 -7.67 9.78 5.59
N PHE A 106 -7.10 8.99 4.68
CA PHE A 106 -5.72 8.52 4.84
C PHE A 106 -4.71 9.67 4.93
N LEU A 107 -4.76 10.63 4.01
CA LEU A 107 -3.85 11.78 4.01
C LEU A 107 -4.02 12.68 5.25
N ASP A 108 -5.26 12.89 5.68
CA ASP A 108 -5.58 13.73 6.84
C ASP A 108 -5.02 13.14 8.15
N ASN A 109 -4.97 11.81 8.23
CA ASN A 109 -4.47 11.07 9.39
C ASN A 109 -2.96 10.75 9.32
N LEU A 110 -2.23 11.25 8.32
CA LEU A 110 -0.78 11.08 8.31
C LEU A 110 -0.13 11.92 9.41
N GLU A 111 0.77 11.30 10.15
CA GLU A 111 1.49 11.91 11.27
C GLU A 111 2.94 12.23 10.94
N LEU A 112 3.49 13.19 11.70
CA LEU A 112 4.91 13.47 11.76
C LEU A 112 5.60 12.44 12.65
N GLU A 113 6.88 12.16 12.39
CA GLU A 113 7.67 11.27 13.26
C GLU A 113 7.68 11.77 14.72
N SER A 114 7.78 13.09 14.93
CA SER A 114 7.75 13.70 16.27
C SER A 114 6.44 13.54 17.02
N GLY A 115 5.35 13.15 16.34
CA GLY A 115 4.04 12.90 16.94
C GLY A 115 3.84 11.47 17.43
N LEU A 116 4.83 10.58 17.25
CA LEU A 116 4.73 9.17 17.67
C LEU A 116 5.06 8.95 19.16
N ASP A 117 5.68 9.93 19.81
CA ASP A 117 6.18 9.85 21.20
C ASP A 117 5.23 10.51 22.23
N GLU A 118 4.04 10.98 21.81
CA GLU A 118 3.00 11.57 22.70
C GLU A 118 1.97 10.54 23.18
#